data_AF-A0A1J4YW96-F1
#
_entry.id   AF-A0A1J4YW96-F1
#
_cell.length_a   1.000
_cell.length_b   1.000
_cell.length_c   1.000
_cell.angle_alpha   90.00
_cell.angle_beta   90.00
_cell.angle_gamma   90.00
#
_symmetry.space_group_name_H-M   'P 1'
#
loop_
_entity.id
_entity.type
_entity.pdbx_description
1 polymer ?
#
loop_
_entity_poly.entity_id
_entity_poly.type
_entity_poly.pdbx_seq_one_letter_code
_entity_poly.pdbx_strand_id
1 'polypeptide(L)'
;MNEVGNGINNTIAPFRVLIVDDMATNRLVARSVLARYGYEVEEAESGEKALSMLAERQYDSVLMDIMMPGMDGFEACHKIRTELELTLLPVIMLTSLSGPDDVARSMAVGANDFIHKPFNATELLARVNAAVTHKRLTDRLDDTESVLFALARMVEAKDLTTGDHCDRLAHRSIMFGKHLGCKSEELEALRRGGVLHDIGKLGIPDAILLKPGALDDEEWVVMRRHPEIGARLCSSLKTMQMTTDIISCHHERWNGSGYPKGLKGEDIPLLARIFQLVDVFDALTSDRPYKKALSTEKAIEIMQQECAKGFWDPELLGQFIALLRESAEVLELPRSFAGDKSSTIFDSIAGLGVDAKHWIK
;
A
#
# COMPACT_ATOMS: atom_id res chain seq x y z
N MET A 1 -27.20 37.74 -21.12
CA MET A 1 -27.59 37.43 -19.73
C MET A 1 -27.39 35.95 -19.54
N ASN A 2 -26.74 35.58 -18.45
CA ASN A 2 -26.07 34.32 -18.22
C ASN A 2 -27.05 33.16 -18.01
N GLU A 3 -26.82 32.05 -18.71
CA GLU A 3 -27.04 30.71 -18.16
C GLU A 3 -25.78 29.89 -18.43
N VAL A 4 -24.94 29.80 -17.39
CA VAL A 4 -23.80 28.88 -17.34
C VAL A 4 -24.40 27.50 -17.04
N GLY A 5 -24.59 26.70 -18.08
CA GLY A 5 -25.01 25.31 -17.99
C GLY A 5 -23.92 24.48 -17.32
N ASN A 6 -24.17 24.18 -16.04
CA ASN A 6 -23.44 23.23 -15.22
C ASN A 6 -23.54 21.84 -15.87
N GLY A 7 -22.42 21.31 -16.39
CA GLY A 7 -22.44 20.12 -17.23
C GLY A 7 -21.16 19.31 -17.20
N ILE A 8 -20.53 19.16 -16.04
CA ILE A 8 -19.58 18.07 -15.82
C ILE A 8 -20.43 16.85 -15.44
N ASN A 9 -20.99 16.15 -16.43
CA ASN A 9 -21.59 14.84 -16.22
C ASN A 9 -20.47 13.87 -15.82
N ASN A 10 -20.22 13.79 -14.52
CA ASN A 10 -19.37 12.77 -13.92
C ASN A 10 -20.17 11.46 -13.88
N THR A 11 -20.41 10.85 -15.05
CA THR A 11 -20.97 9.50 -15.13
C THR A 11 -19.92 8.53 -14.60
N ILE A 12 -19.97 8.27 -13.30
CA ILE A 12 -19.27 7.16 -12.68
C ILE A 12 -19.69 5.89 -13.43
N ALA A 13 -18.74 5.13 -13.95
CA ALA A 13 -19.02 3.88 -14.66
C ALA A 13 -19.94 2.98 -13.81
N PRO A 14 -20.92 2.29 -14.40
CA PRO A 14 -21.84 1.42 -13.66
C PRO A 14 -21.07 0.33 -12.90
N PHE A 15 -21.58 -0.08 -11.74
CA PHE A 15 -21.00 -1.19 -10.98
C PHE A 15 -21.21 -2.50 -11.71
N ARG A 16 -20.15 -3.30 -11.86
CA ARG A 16 -20.24 -4.61 -12.53
C ARG A 16 -20.38 -5.73 -11.52
N VAL A 17 -21.43 -6.53 -11.60
CA VAL A 17 -21.71 -7.64 -10.66
C VAL A 17 -21.80 -8.95 -11.43
N LEU A 18 -21.06 -9.95 -10.97
CA LEU A 18 -21.17 -11.32 -11.48
C LEU A 18 -22.17 -12.11 -10.63
N ILE A 19 -23.18 -12.70 -11.25
CA ILE A 19 -24.16 -13.56 -10.58
C ILE A 19 -23.87 -15.01 -10.95
N VAL A 20 -23.58 -15.83 -9.95
CA VAL A 20 -23.21 -17.24 -10.11
C VAL A 20 -24.25 -18.10 -9.42
N ASP A 21 -24.98 -18.90 -10.19
CA ASP A 21 -26.03 -19.79 -9.71
C ASP A 21 -26.34 -20.80 -10.82
N ASP A 22 -26.56 -22.07 -10.50
CA ASP A 22 -26.87 -23.10 -11.51
C ASP A 22 -28.29 -22.94 -12.08
N MET A 23 -29.22 -22.39 -11.29
CA MET A 23 -30.60 -22.18 -11.69
C MET A 23 -30.79 -20.84 -12.43
N ALA A 24 -31.13 -20.93 -13.72
CA ALA A 24 -31.38 -19.75 -14.56
C ALA A 24 -32.44 -18.78 -14.02
N THR A 25 -33.44 -19.29 -13.27
CA THR A 25 -34.47 -18.48 -12.64
C THR A 25 -33.92 -17.59 -11.53
N ASN A 26 -32.97 -18.09 -10.72
CA ASN A 26 -32.35 -17.31 -9.64
C ASN A 26 -31.51 -16.18 -10.23
N ARG A 27 -30.71 -16.49 -11.26
CA ARG A 27 -29.91 -15.50 -11.99
C ARG A 27 -30.80 -14.41 -12.59
N LEU A 28 -31.89 -14.80 -13.26
CA LEU A 28 -32.85 -13.86 -13.84
C LEU A 28 -33.46 -12.90 -12.80
N VAL A 29 -33.83 -13.41 -11.62
CA VAL A 29 -34.42 -12.58 -10.54
C VAL A 29 -33.39 -11.57 -10.03
N ALA A 30 -32.18 -12.03 -9.66
CA ALA A 30 -31.13 -11.15 -9.16
C ALA A 30 -30.69 -10.13 -10.21
N ARG A 31 -30.54 -10.54 -11.48
CA ARG A 31 -30.26 -9.63 -12.61
C ARG A 31 -31.36 -8.58 -12.77
N SER A 32 -32.62 -8.98 -12.74
CA SER A 32 -33.75 -8.04 -12.92
C SER A 32 -33.79 -6.98 -11.83
N VAL A 33 -33.45 -7.35 -10.59
CA VAL A 33 -33.32 -6.41 -9.48
C VAL A 33 -32.13 -5.47 -9.72
N LEU A 34 -30.94 -5.99 -9.96
CA LEU A 34 -29.72 -5.17 -10.05
C LEU A 34 -29.71 -4.27 -11.31
N ALA A 35 -30.06 -4.81 -12.48
CA ALA A 35 -30.05 -4.04 -13.73
C ALA A 35 -31.01 -2.83 -13.67
N ARG A 36 -32.14 -2.94 -12.95
CA ARG A 36 -33.08 -1.83 -12.73
C ARG A 36 -32.45 -0.65 -11.99
N TYR A 37 -31.41 -0.88 -11.19
CA TYR A 37 -30.70 0.13 -10.41
C TYR A 37 -29.35 0.51 -11.03
N GLY A 38 -29.14 0.22 -12.32
CA GLY A 38 -27.99 0.71 -13.09
C GLY A 38 -26.71 -0.11 -12.94
N TYR A 39 -26.80 -1.34 -12.40
CA TYR A 39 -25.68 -2.28 -12.38
C TYR A 39 -25.49 -2.95 -13.74
N GLU A 40 -24.24 -3.10 -14.17
CA GLU A 40 -23.88 -4.04 -15.24
C GLU A 40 -23.83 -5.45 -14.64
N VAL A 41 -24.62 -6.37 -15.18
CA VAL A 41 -24.75 -7.72 -14.65
C VAL A 41 -24.29 -8.73 -15.70
N GLU A 42 -23.34 -9.58 -15.33
CA GLU A 42 -23.00 -10.78 -16.09
C GLU A 42 -23.40 -12.02 -15.26
N GLU A 43 -23.68 -13.12 -15.94
CA GLU A 43 -24.19 -14.36 -15.34
C GLU A 43 -23.22 -15.52 -15.61
N ALA A 44 -23.04 -16.39 -14.62
CA ALA A 44 -22.34 -17.66 -14.75
C ALA A 44 -23.21 -18.79 -14.17
N GLU A 45 -23.27 -19.91 -14.87
CA GLU A 45 -24.06 -21.08 -14.47
C GLU A 45 -23.31 -22.08 -13.56
N SER A 46 -22.03 -21.85 -13.27
CA SER A 46 -21.24 -22.70 -12.38
C SER A 46 -20.04 -21.97 -11.79
N GLY A 47 -19.45 -22.54 -10.73
CA GLY A 47 -18.21 -22.03 -10.12
C GLY A 47 -17.04 -21.98 -11.10
N GLU A 48 -16.89 -22.99 -11.98
CA GLU A 48 -15.84 -23.03 -12.99
C GLU A 48 -15.99 -21.89 -14.00
N LYS A 49 -17.21 -21.65 -14.48
CA LYS A 49 -17.48 -20.56 -15.42
C LYS A 49 -17.21 -19.20 -14.78
N ALA A 50 -17.57 -19.04 -13.51
CA ALA A 50 -17.27 -17.83 -12.75
C ALA A 50 -15.76 -17.56 -12.65
N LEU A 51 -14.96 -18.59 -12.34
CA LEU A 51 -13.50 -18.45 -12.28
C LEU A 51 -12.89 -18.04 -13.63
N SER A 52 -13.35 -18.64 -14.74
CA SER A 52 -12.92 -18.22 -16.08
C SER A 52 -13.27 -16.76 -16.37
N MET A 53 -14.48 -16.31 -16.02
CA MET A 53 -14.88 -14.92 -16.24
C MET A 53 -14.10 -13.94 -15.36
N LEU A 54 -13.79 -14.31 -14.11
CA LEU A 54 -12.99 -13.51 -13.19
C LEU A 54 -11.52 -13.40 -13.60
N ALA A 55 -10.99 -14.39 -14.32
CA ALA A 55 -9.64 -14.34 -14.89
C ALA A 55 -9.54 -13.38 -16.09
N GLU A 56 -10.63 -13.20 -16.84
CA GLU A 56 -10.66 -12.38 -18.05
C GLU A 56 -11.11 -10.92 -17.82
N ARG A 57 -11.94 -10.69 -16.80
CA ARG A 57 -12.57 -9.38 -16.56
C ARG A 57 -12.63 -9.04 -15.08
N GLN A 58 -12.57 -7.74 -14.79
CA GLN A 58 -12.78 -7.22 -13.45
C GLN A 58 -14.26 -7.01 -13.14
N TYR A 59 -14.63 -7.31 -11.89
CA TYR A 59 -15.97 -7.14 -11.33
C TYR A 59 -15.89 -6.38 -10.02
N ASP A 60 -16.99 -5.71 -9.65
CA ASP A 60 -17.12 -4.97 -8.40
C ASP A 60 -17.67 -5.83 -7.26
N SER A 61 -18.40 -6.90 -7.56
CA SER A 61 -18.82 -7.91 -6.60
C SER A 61 -19.24 -9.20 -7.31
N VAL A 62 -19.19 -10.31 -6.59
CA VAL A 62 -19.72 -11.61 -7.00
C VAL A 62 -20.86 -12.01 -6.05
N LEU A 63 -22.01 -12.34 -6.61
CA LEU A 63 -23.09 -13.04 -5.91
C LEU A 63 -22.95 -14.52 -6.21
N MET A 64 -22.59 -15.32 -5.22
CA MET A 64 -22.21 -16.72 -5.40
C MET A 64 -23.21 -17.63 -4.72
N ASP A 65 -23.93 -18.45 -5.48
CA ASP A 65 -24.70 -19.54 -4.88
C ASP A 65 -23.80 -20.56 -4.20
N ILE A 66 -24.22 -21.05 -3.04
CA ILE A 66 -23.46 -22.08 -2.32
C ILE A 66 -23.63 -23.45 -2.99
N MET A 67 -24.83 -23.78 -3.44
CA MET A 67 -25.24 -25.14 -3.76
C MET A 67 -25.28 -25.37 -5.28
N MET A 68 -24.11 -25.46 -5.90
CA MET A 68 -23.98 -25.73 -7.34
C MET A 68 -23.43 -27.14 -7.62
N PRO A 69 -23.85 -27.81 -8.72
CA PRO A 69 -23.24 -29.05 -9.17
C PRO A 69 -21.77 -28.86 -9.60
N GLY A 70 -20.91 -29.84 -9.29
CA GLY A 70 -19.49 -29.75 -9.59
C GLY A 70 -18.77 -28.95 -8.51
N MET A 71 -18.34 -27.72 -8.84
CA MET A 71 -17.73 -26.79 -7.90
C MET A 71 -18.79 -26.02 -7.11
N ASP A 72 -18.82 -26.23 -5.79
CA ASP A 72 -19.71 -25.49 -4.89
C ASP A 72 -19.21 -24.05 -4.65
N GLY A 73 -20.06 -23.20 -4.09
CA GLY A 73 -19.73 -21.79 -3.87
C GLY A 73 -18.57 -21.58 -2.89
N PHE A 74 -18.38 -22.50 -1.93
CA PHE A 74 -17.27 -22.43 -0.98
C PHE A 74 -15.93 -22.70 -1.65
N GLU A 75 -15.87 -23.74 -2.49
CA GLU A 75 -14.69 -24.09 -3.27
C GLU A 75 -14.36 -22.97 -4.27
N ALA A 76 -15.36 -22.45 -4.98
CA ALA A 76 -15.18 -21.32 -5.89
C ALA A 76 -14.63 -20.08 -5.16
N CYS A 77 -15.21 -19.72 -4.01
CA CYS A 77 -14.72 -18.60 -3.19
C CYS A 77 -13.27 -18.83 -2.74
N HIS A 78 -12.94 -20.04 -2.28
CA HIS A 78 -11.57 -20.36 -1.88
C HIS A 78 -10.58 -20.16 -3.05
N LYS A 79 -10.90 -20.66 -4.25
CA LYS A 79 -10.07 -20.51 -5.45
C LYS A 79 -9.95 -19.06 -5.91
N ILE A 80 -11.00 -18.24 -5.77
CA ILE A 80 -10.91 -16.79 -6.02
C ILE A 80 -9.83 -16.16 -5.13
N ARG A 81 -9.71 -16.59 -3.88
CA ARG A 81 -8.71 -16.06 -2.93
C ARG A 81 -7.31 -16.63 -3.17
N THR A 82 -7.18 -17.91 -3.49
CA THR A 82 -5.87 -18.61 -3.52
C THR A 82 -5.26 -18.75 -4.90
N GLU A 83 -6.07 -18.93 -5.96
CA GLU A 83 -5.57 -19.14 -7.33
C GLU A 83 -5.59 -17.85 -8.16
N LEU A 84 -6.64 -17.03 -8.03
CA LEU A 84 -6.76 -15.75 -8.75
C LEU A 84 -6.22 -14.56 -7.94
N GLU A 85 -5.88 -14.78 -6.66
CA GLU A 85 -5.35 -13.75 -5.73
C GLU A 85 -6.26 -12.50 -5.60
N LEU A 86 -7.57 -12.64 -5.85
CA LEU A 86 -8.53 -11.53 -5.80
C LEU A 86 -9.03 -11.29 -4.36
N THR A 87 -8.12 -11.01 -3.44
CA THR A 87 -8.42 -10.91 -1.99
C THR A 87 -9.44 -9.82 -1.64
N LEU A 88 -9.46 -8.72 -2.40
CA LEU A 88 -10.32 -7.56 -2.13
C LEU A 88 -11.67 -7.61 -2.87
N LEU A 89 -11.89 -8.59 -3.74
CA LEU A 89 -13.15 -8.72 -4.47
C LEU A 89 -14.28 -9.16 -3.51
N PRO A 90 -15.36 -8.36 -3.34
CA PRO A 90 -16.47 -8.74 -2.49
C PRO A 90 -17.23 -9.94 -3.04
N VAL A 91 -17.20 -11.06 -2.32
CA VAL A 91 -18.00 -12.25 -2.61
C VAL A 91 -19.12 -12.34 -1.58
N ILE A 92 -20.36 -12.26 -2.04
CA ILE A 92 -21.57 -12.38 -1.22
C ILE A 92 -22.21 -13.73 -1.52
N MET A 93 -22.29 -14.59 -0.50
CA MET A 93 -22.86 -15.93 -0.66
C MET A 93 -24.39 -15.88 -0.69
N LEU A 94 -25.02 -16.53 -1.65
CA LEU A 94 -26.46 -16.75 -1.68
C LEU A 94 -26.73 -18.14 -1.10
N THR A 95 -27.45 -18.20 0.03
CA THR A 95 -27.64 -19.43 0.79
C THR A 95 -29.11 -19.78 0.97
N SER A 96 -29.47 -21.05 0.79
CA SER A 96 -30.74 -21.62 1.23
C SER A 96 -30.68 -22.18 2.66
N LEU A 97 -29.48 -22.24 3.23
CA LEU A 97 -29.21 -22.84 4.52
C LEU A 97 -29.40 -21.80 5.65
N SER A 98 -29.96 -22.24 6.78
CA SER A 98 -30.33 -21.37 7.91
C SER A 98 -29.48 -21.64 9.18
N GLY A 99 -28.43 -22.45 9.06
CA GLY A 99 -27.61 -22.87 10.19
C GLY A 99 -26.48 -21.89 10.53
N PRO A 100 -26.14 -21.69 11.83
CA PRO A 100 -24.97 -20.89 12.24
C PRO A 100 -23.65 -21.38 11.64
N ASP A 101 -23.55 -22.68 11.38
CA ASP A 101 -22.33 -23.33 10.86
C ASP A 101 -22.02 -22.90 9.42
N ASP A 102 -23.03 -22.62 8.61
CA ASP A 102 -22.85 -22.21 7.20
C ASP A 102 -22.34 -20.78 7.08
N VAL A 103 -22.76 -19.90 8.00
CA VAL A 103 -22.23 -18.53 8.11
C VAL A 103 -20.77 -18.58 8.52
N ALA A 104 -20.44 -19.38 9.54
CA ALA A 104 -19.05 -19.55 9.98
C ALA A 104 -18.16 -20.11 8.85
N ARG A 105 -18.65 -21.11 8.10
CA ARG A 105 -17.95 -21.67 6.95
C ARG A 105 -17.77 -20.66 5.82
N SER A 106 -18.79 -19.84 5.54
CA SER A 106 -18.73 -18.78 4.51
C SER A 106 -17.62 -17.76 4.82
N MET A 107 -17.54 -17.33 6.08
CA MET A 107 -16.50 -16.39 6.51
C MET A 107 -15.11 -17.04 6.47
N ALA A 108 -14.99 -18.32 6.83
CA ALA A 108 -13.71 -19.03 6.84
C ALA A 108 -13.09 -19.21 5.44
N VAL A 109 -13.93 -19.32 4.39
CA VAL A 109 -13.44 -19.39 2.99
C VAL A 109 -13.23 -18.00 2.35
N GLY A 110 -13.43 -16.93 3.11
CA GLY A 110 -13.18 -15.56 2.67
C GLY A 110 -14.34 -14.86 1.97
N ALA A 111 -15.59 -15.30 2.20
CA ALA A 111 -16.76 -14.51 1.80
C ALA A 111 -16.87 -13.24 2.65
N ASN A 112 -17.40 -12.18 2.06
CA ASN A 112 -17.56 -10.88 2.71
C ASN A 112 -18.92 -10.72 3.39
N ASP A 113 -19.94 -11.38 2.85
CA ASP A 113 -21.30 -11.34 3.38
C ASP A 113 -22.12 -12.54 2.84
N PHE A 114 -23.36 -12.68 3.30
CA PHE A 114 -24.31 -13.66 2.80
C PHE A 114 -25.75 -13.10 2.70
N ILE A 115 -26.56 -13.73 1.85
CA ILE A 115 -27.97 -13.41 1.61
C ILE A 115 -28.77 -14.70 1.61
N HIS A 116 -29.84 -14.75 2.42
CA HIS A 116 -30.73 -15.90 2.44
C HIS A 116 -31.69 -15.91 1.24
N LYS A 117 -31.88 -17.09 0.65
CA LYS A 117 -32.91 -17.36 -0.35
C LYS A 117 -34.21 -17.83 0.33
N PRO A 118 -35.40 -17.34 -0.10
CA PRO A 118 -35.60 -16.31 -1.12
C PRO A 118 -35.27 -14.92 -0.58
N PHE A 119 -34.49 -14.15 -1.34
CA PHE A 119 -34.18 -12.76 -1.00
C PHE A 119 -35.21 -11.80 -1.60
N ASN A 120 -35.42 -10.68 -0.93
CA ASN A 120 -36.18 -9.57 -1.50
C ASN A 120 -35.23 -8.56 -2.18
N ALA A 121 -35.78 -7.73 -3.06
CA ALA A 121 -35.01 -6.75 -3.82
C ALA A 121 -34.27 -5.75 -2.92
N THR A 122 -34.87 -5.32 -1.81
CA THR A 122 -34.30 -4.34 -0.89
C THR A 122 -33.04 -4.87 -0.21
N GLU A 123 -33.08 -6.10 0.29
CA GLU A 123 -31.93 -6.75 0.93
C GLU A 123 -30.79 -6.95 -0.07
N LEU A 124 -31.10 -7.49 -1.25
CA LEU A 124 -30.11 -7.71 -2.30
C LEU A 124 -29.39 -6.41 -2.67
N LEU A 125 -30.16 -5.34 -2.92
CA LEU A 125 -29.61 -4.04 -3.28
C LEU A 125 -28.78 -3.42 -2.15
N ALA A 126 -29.27 -3.49 -0.91
CA ALA A 126 -28.56 -2.90 0.22
C ALA A 126 -27.17 -3.51 0.41
N ARG A 127 -27.06 -4.85 0.37
CA ARG A 127 -25.80 -5.56 0.57
C ARG A 127 -24.85 -5.42 -0.62
N VAL A 128 -25.36 -5.56 -1.84
CA VAL A 128 -24.54 -5.34 -3.05
C VAL A 128 -24.03 -3.91 -3.11
N ASN A 129 -24.87 -2.91 -2.85
CA ASN A 129 -24.47 -1.50 -2.86
C ASN A 129 -23.41 -1.19 -1.80
N ALA A 130 -23.54 -1.76 -0.59
CA ALA A 130 -22.52 -1.63 0.45
C ALA A 130 -21.19 -2.23 0.00
N ALA A 131 -21.21 -3.45 -0.54
CA ALA A 131 -20.02 -4.17 -0.98
C ALA A 131 -19.28 -3.48 -2.13
N VAL A 132 -19.99 -3.11 -3.19
CA VAL A 132 -19.40 -2.47 -4.39
C VAL A 132 -18.90 -1.05 -4.09
N THR A 133 -19.61 -0.30 -3.24
CA THR A 133 -19.17 1.04 -2.81
C THR A 133 -17.91 0.92 -1.95
N HIS A 134 -17.86 -0.05 -1.03
CA HIS A 134 -16.67 -0.30 -0.23
C HIS A 134 -15.48 -0.67 -1.12
N LYS A 135 -15.64 -1.61 -2.06
CA LYS A 135 -14.57 -1.98 -3.00
C LYS A 135 -14.07 -0.77 -3.78
N ARG A 136 -14.93 0.05 -4.38
CA ARG A 136 -14.47 1.22 -5.13
C ARG A 136 -13.78 2.26 -4.27
N LEU A 137 -14.14 2.39 -2.99
CA LEU A 137 -13.39 3.24 -2.07
C LEU A 137 -11.99 2.67 -1.83
N THR A 138 -11.87 1.36 -1.64
CA THR A 138 -10.57 0.67 -1.54
C THR A 138 -9.76 0.81 -2.83
N ASP A 139 -10.32 0.48 -3.99
CA ASP A 139 -9.63 0.57 -5.29
C ASP A 139 -9.13 2.01 -5.54
N ARG A 140 -9.92 3.04 -5.20
CA ARG A 140 -9.51 4.45 -5.36
C ARG A 140 -8.39 4.85 -4.40
N LEU A 141 -8.36 4.27 -3.21
CA LEU A 141 -7.25 4.48 -2.27
C LEU A 141 -5.97 3.84 -2.83
N ASP A 142 -6.07 2.61 -3.35
CA ASP A 142 -4.97 1.91 -4.00
C ASP A 142 -4.43 2.69 -5.21
N ASP A 143 -5.31 3.27 -6.05
CA ASP A 143 -4.92 4.10 -7.20
C ASP A 143 -4.19 5.38 -6.75
N THR A 144 -4.68 6.04 -5.70
CA THR A 144 -4.06 7.28 -5.19
C THR A 144 -2.70 7.00 -4.56
N GLU A 145 -2.58 5.91 -3.81
CA GLU A 145 -1.33 5.45 -3.22
C GLU A 145 -0.32 5.08 -4.32
N SER A 146 -0.77 4.39 -5.38
CA SER A 146 0.06 4.04 -6.54
C SER A 146 0.66 5.27 -7.23
N VAL A 147 -0.13 6.34 -7.39
CA VAL A 147 0.37 7.60 -7.99
C VAL A 147 1.41 8.27 -7.08
N LEU A 148 1.16 8.32 -5.76
CA LEU A 148 2.12 8.89 -4.82
C LEU A 148 3.43 8.11 -4.77
N PHE A 149 3.35 6.78 -4.78
CA PHE A 149 4.52 5.92 -4.82
C PHE A 149 5.31 6.11 -6.13
N ALA A 150 4.63 6.19 -7.28
CA ALA A 150 5.29 6.48 -8.54
C ALA A 150 6.04 7.83 -8.52
N LEU A 151 5.46 8.86 -7.92
CA LEU A 151 6.12 10.17 -7.75
C LEU A 151 7.32 10.09 -6.81
N ALA A 152 7.21 9.40 -5.68
CA ALA A 152 8.32 9.24 -4.74
C ALA A 152 9.51 8.51 -5.37
N ARG A 153 9.24 7.44 -6.13
CA ARG A 153 10.26 6.72 -6.90
C ARG A 153 10.92 7.57 -7.97
N MET A 154 10.19 8.50 -8.58
CA MET A 154 10.77 9.45 -9.55
C MET A 154 11.75 10.40 -8.88
N VAL A 155 11.43 10.86 -7.67
CA VAL A 155 12.32 11.70 -6.86
C VAL A 155 13.58 10.92 -6.46
N GLU A 156 13.43 9.66 -6.06
CA GLU A 156 14.54 8.75 -5.74
C GLU A 156 15.47 8.54 -6.94
N ALA A 157 14.91 8.32 -8.13
CA ALA A 157 15.67 8.17 -9.37
C ALA A 157 16.47 9.44 -9.72
N LYS A 158 15.93 10.63 -9.41
CA LYS A 158 16.65 11.90 -9.57
C LYS A 158 17.80 12.05 -8.57
N ASP A 159 17.63 11.59 -7.33
CA ASP A 159 18.62 11.74 -6.24
C ASP A 159 19.78 10.72 -6.31
N LEU A 160 19.94 10.01 -7.44
CA LEU A 160 20.98 9.00 -7.68
C LEU A 160 20.99 7.84 -6.66
N THR A 161 19.93 7.69 -5.87
CA THR A 161 19.66 6.53 -5.03
C THR A 161 19.10 5.39 -5.88
N THR A 162 19.55 4.17 -5.64
CA THR A 162 19.10 2.99 -6.41
C THR A 162 17.64 2.68 -6.10
N GLY A 163 16.82 2.36 -7.11
CA GLY A 163 15.38 2.11 -6.95
C GLY A 163 15.02 0.98 -5.96
N ASP A 164 15.97 0.10 -5.64
CA ASP A 164 15.79 -0.93 -4.63
C ASP A 164 15.76 -0.37 -3.18
N HIS A 165 16.15 0.90 -2.96
CA HIS A 165 16.29 1.47 -1.61
C HIS A 165 14.94 1.62 -0.90
N CYS A 166 13.91 2.25 -1.48
CA CYS A 166 12.66 2.33 -0.72
C CYS A 166 11.97 0.97 -0.52
N ASP A 167 12.18 -0.02 -1.41
CA ASP A 167 11.63 -1.37 -1.18
C ASP A 167 12.31 -2.04 0.01
N ARG A 168 13.65 -1.94 0.10
CA ARG A 168 14.42 -2.40 1.27
C ARG A 168 14.02 -1.69 2.54
N LEU A 169 13.86 -0.37 2.50
CA LEU A 169 13.41 0.38 3.67
C LEU A 169 12.02 -0.08 4.12
N ALA A 170 11.05 -0.14 3.21
CA ALA A 170 9.69 -0.56 3.53
C ALA A 170 9.68 -1.96 4.18
N HIS A 171 10.37 -2.93 3.58
CA HIS A 171 10.46 -4.28 4.13
C HIS A 171 11.13 -4.32 5.50
N ARG A 172 12.31 -3.71 5.65
CA ARG A 172 13.06 -3.68 6.91
C ARG A 172 12.28 -2.99 8.02
N SER A 173 11.59 -1.89 7.71
CA SER A 173 10.73 -1.19 8.67
C SER A 173 9.56 -2.05 9.13
N ILE A 174 8.90 -2.80 8.23
CA ILE A 174 7.85 -3.75 8.61
C ILE A 174 8.42 -4.84 9.53
N MET A 175 9.56 -5.44 9.17
CA MET A 175 10.12 -6.54 9.94
C MET A 175 10.58 -6.09 11.33
N PHE A 176 11.18 -4.91 11.43
CA PHE A 176 11.53 -4.34 12.73
C PHE A 176 10.27 -3.95 13.54
N GLY A 177 9.25 -3.37 12.91
CA GLY A 177 7.97 -3.10 13.55
C GLY A 177 7.29 -4.38 14.09
N LYS A 178 7.33 -5.48 13.33
CA LYS A 178 6.81 -6.79 13.77
C LYS A 178 7.55 -7.31 15.00
N HIS A 179 8.87 -7.20 15.02
CA HIS A 179 9.70 -7.56 16.18
C HIS A 179 9.31 -6.78 17.43
N LEU A 180 8.93 -5.51 17.28
CA LEU A 180 8.46 -4.64 18.37
C LEU A 180 6.99 -4.85 18.75
N GLY A 181 6.25 -5.69 18.04
CA GLY A 181 4.82 -5.93 18.29
C GLY A 181 3.89 -4.85 17.75
N CYS A 182 4.31 -4.07 16.74
CA CYS A 182 3.45 -3.08 16.09
C CYS A 182 2.20 -3.72 15.47
N LYS A 183 1.09 -2.99 15.52
CA LYS A 183 -0.20 -3.37 14.93
C LYS A 183 -0.20 -3.19 13.41
N SER A 184 -1.15 -3.81 12.72
CA SER A 184 -1.26 -3.75 11.26
C SER A 184 -1.26 -2.33 10.69
N GLU A 185 -1.95 -1.38 11.34
CA GLU A 185 -1.99 0.03 10.91
C GLU A 185 -0.61 0.72 11.01
N GLU A 186 0.16 0.40 12.06
CA GLU A 186 1.51 0.93 12.28
C GLU A 186 2.51 0.31 11.28
N LEU A 187 2.37 -0.99 10.99
CA LEU A 187 3.16 -1.68 9.98
C LEU A 187 2.90 -1.10 8.58
N GLU A 188 1.65 -0.78 8.25
CA GLU A 188 1.32 -0.12 6.98
C GLU A 188 1.89 1.30 6.92
N ALA A 189 1.85 2.03 8.03
CA ALA A 189 2.49 3.35 8.10
C ALA A 189 4.00 3.27 7.88
N LEU A 190 4.68 2.27 8.46
CA LEU A 190 6.11 1.99 8.27
C LEU A 190 6.43 1.59 6.82
N ARG A 191 5.61 0.73 6.20
CA ARG A 191 5.71 0.38 4.78
C ARG A 191 5.70 1.63 3.90
N ARG A 192 4.68 2.47 4.08
CA ARG A 192 4.51 3.72 3.34
C ARG A 192 5.63 4.71 3.64
N GLY A 193 6.11 4.76 4.89
CA GLY A 193 7.25 5.59 5.30
C GLY A 193 8.51 5.25 4.52
N GLY A 194 8.79 3.96 4.31
CA GLY A 194 9.88 3.49 3.46
C GLY A 194 9.88 4.13 2.07
N VAL A 195 8.71 4.22 1.44
CA VAL A 195 8.55 4.78 0.09
C VAL A 195 8.46 6.30 0.07
N LEU A 196 7.77 6.90 1.04
CA LEU A 196 7.35 8.30 0.98
C LEU A 196 8.20 9.27 1.81
N HIS A 197 9.12 8.81 2.67
CA HIS A 197 9.87 9.68 3.59
C HIS A 197 10.51 10.89 2.89
N ASP A 198 11.04 10.66 1.69
CA ASP A 198 11.75 11.66 0.88
C ASP A 198 10.90 12.32 -0.22
N ILE A 199 9.59 12.05 -0.31
CA ILE A 199 8.73 12.60 -1.39
C ILE A 199 8.75 14.14 -1.44
N GLY A 200 9.02 14.79 -0.30
CA GLY A 200 9.13 16.24 -0.23
C GLY A 200 10.30 16.84 -0.98
N LYS A 201 11.31 16.04 -1.39
CA LYS A 201 12.39 16.49 -2.27
C LYS A 201 11.88 16.98 -3.62
N LEU A 202 10.65 16.62 -4.01
CA LEU A 202 9.95 17.17 -5.18
C LEU A 202 9.78 18.70 -5.12
N GLY A 203 9.74 19.28 -3.92
CA GLY A 203 9.68 20.74 -3.72
C GLY A 203 11.04 21.41 -3.55
N ILE A 204 12.15 20.67 -3.66
CA ILE A 204 13.50 21.21 -3.57
C ILE A 204 13.98 21.59 -4.98
N PRO A 205 14.56 22.78 -5.20
CA PRO A 205 15.08 23.17 -6.50
C PRO A 205 16.14 22.20 -7.03
N ASP A 206 16.08 21.87 -8.32
CA ASP A 206 17.04 20.96 -8.96
C ASP A 206 18.50 21.43 -8.79
N ALA A 207 18.75 22.75 -8.79
CA ALA A 207 20.08 23.33 -8.56
C ALA A 207 20.67 23.00 -7.18
N ILE A 208 19.83 22.69 -6.20
CA ILE A 208 20.24 22.27 -4.85
C ILE A 208 20.26 20.74 -4.77
N LEU A 209 19.19 20.08 -5.23
CA LEU A 209 19.07 18.62 -5.17
C LEU A 209 20.16 17.90 -5.96
N LEU A 210 20.50 18.39 -7.16
CA LEU A 210 21.45 17.78 -8.08
C LEU A 210 22.83 18.43 -8.04
N LYS A 211 23.12 19.26 -7.03
CA LYS A 211 24.38 20.00 -6.94
C LYS A 211 25.57 19.03 -6.86
N PRO A 212 26.55 19.11 -7.78
CA PRO A 212 27.76 18.29 -7.70
C PRO A 212 28.71 18.87 -6.65
N GLY A 213 28.51 18.53 -5.37
CA GLY A 213 29.36 18.96 -4.26
C GLY A 213 28.62 19.12 -2.94
N ALA A 214 29.30 19.70 -1.94
CA ALA A 214 28.66 20.02 -0.68
C ALA A 214 27.70 21.21 -0.84
N LEU A 215 26.55 21.13 -0.15
CA LEU A 215 25.64 22.26 0.00
C LEU A 215 26.23 23.28 0.97
N ASP A 216 26.03 24.57 0.70
CA ASP A 216 26.30 25.64 1.65
C ASP A 216 25.18 25.78 2.70
N ASP A 217 25.36 26.69 3.66
CA ASP A 217 24.40 26.87 4.76
C ASP A 217 23.02 27.34 4.28
N GLU A 218 22.95 28.18 3.24
CA GLU A 218 21.69 28.69 2.69
C GLU A 218 20.94 27.58 1.93
N GLU A 219 21.68 26.79 1.15
CA GLU A 219 21.15 25.62 0.45
C GLU A 219 20.67 24.54 1.42
N TRP A 220 21.38 24.32 2.52
CA TRP A 220 20.96 23.42 3.60
C TRP A 220 19.65 23.86 4.24
N VAL A 221 19.43 25.17 4.43
CA VAL A 221 18.13 25.69 4.93
C VAL A 221 16.99 25.28 3.99
N VAL A 222 17.21 25.30 2.68
CA VAL A 222 16.20 24.84 1.71
C VAL A 222 16.04 23.32 1.75
N MET A 223 17.14 22.56 1.71
CA MET A 223 17.12 21.09 1.72
C MET A 223 16.38 20.53 2.94
N ARG A 224 16.56 21.12 4.13
CA ARG A 224 15.91 20.71 5.38
C ARG A 224 14.39 20.92 5.41
N ARG A 225 13.80 21.53 4.37
CA ARG A 225 12.35 21.71 4.26
C ARG A 225 11.64 20.50 3.66
N HIS A 226 12.36 19.54 3.05
CA HIS A 226 11.72 18.39 2.42
C HIS A 226 10.84 17.56 3.39
N PRO A 227 11.14 17.38 4.70
CA PRO A 227 10.25 16.65 5.60
C PRO A 227 8.90 17.39 5.75
N GLU A 228 8.93 18.71 5.86
CA GLU A 228 7.72 19.53 5.97
C GLU A 228 6.91 19.56 4.66
N ILE A 229 7.60 19.65 3.51
CA ILE A 229 6.96 19.61 2.19
C ILE A 229 6.28 18.26 1.98
N GLY A 230 7.00 17.16 2.23
CA GLY A 230 6.48 15.80 2.11
C GLY A 230 5.28 15.57 3.02
N ALA A 231 5.37 16.03 4.28
CA ALA A 231 4.25 15.94 5.21
C ALA A 231 3.02 16.69 4.70
N ARG A 232 3.18 17.89 4.13
CA ARG A 232 2.06 18.65 3.54
C ARG A 232 1.44 17.94 2.34
N LEU A 233 2.26 17.36 1.46
CA LEU A 233 1.77 16.59 0.30
C LEU A 233 0.87 15.43 0.75
N CYS A 234 1.28 14.71 1.78
CA CYS A 234 0.56 13.54 2.29
C CYS A 234 -0.59 13.88 3.25
N SER A 235 -0.57 15.06 3.90
CA SER A 235 -1.53 15.45 4.94
C SER A 235 -3.00 15.52 4.49
N SER A 236 -3.24 15.64 3.18
CA SER A 236 -4.60 15.65 2.62
C SER A 236 -5.28 14.28 2.65
N LEU A 237 -4.51 13.21 2.85
CA LEU A 237 -4.99 11.84 2.90
C LEU A 237 -5.15 11.37 4.35
N LYS A 238 -6.40 11.16 4.78
CA LYS A 238 -6.71 10.72 6.16
C LYS A 238 -6.01 9.41 6.56
N THR A 239 -5.81 8.51 5.60
CA THR A 239 -5.14 7.21 5.79
C THR A 239 -3.62 7.35 5.98
N MET A 240 -3.04 8.53 5.75
CA MET A 240 -1.60 8.79 5.79
C MET A 240 -1.17 9.52 7.07
N GLN A 241 -2.02 9.65 8.09
CA GLN A 241 -1.69 10.45 9.27
C GLN A 241 -0.43 9.92 9.99
N MET A 242 -0.36 8.62 10.26
CA MET A 242 0.82 8.00 10.89
C MET A 242 2.06 8.05 9.97
N THR A 243 1.88 7.90 8.67
CA THR A 243 2.95 8.03 7.68
C THR A 243 3.48 9.47 7.62
N THR A 244 2.61 10.45 7.76
CA THR A 244 2.96 11.88 7.78
C THR A 244 3.86 12.21 8.96
N ASP A 245 3.64 11.55 10.10
CA ASP A 245 4.51 11.69 11.27
C ASP A 245 5.92 11.16 10.97
N ILE A 246 6.04 10.00 10.31
CA ILE A 246 7.33 9.46 9.84
C ILE A 246 7.99 10.46 8.89
N ILE A 247 7.29 10.88 7.82
CA ILE A 247 7.82 11.82 6.82
C ILE A 247 8.28 13.12 7.50
N SER A 248 7.50 13.67 8.41
CA SER A 248 7.82 14.98 9.02
C SER A 248 8.97 14.93 10.03
N CYS A 249 9.25 13.75 10.62
CA CYS A 249 10.16 13.62 11.74
C CYS A 249 11.34 12.66 11.48
N HIS A 250 11.50 12.07 10.29
CA HIS A 250 12.57 11.11 10.02
C HIS A 250 14.00 11.68 10.10
N HIS A 251 14.16 13.00 10.22
CA HIS A 251 15.44 13.67 10.49
C HIS A 251 15.55 14.32 11.87
N GLU A 252 14.57 14.09 12.74
CA GLU A 252 14.71 14.42 14.16
C GLU A 252 15.78 13.54 14.80
N ARG A 253 16.33 14.00 15.92
CA ARG A 253 17.33 13.25 16.69
C ARG A 253 16.92 13.21 18.14
N TRP A 254 17.19 12.10 18.82
CA TRP A 254 16.77 11.87 20.20
C TRP A 254 17.18 13.00 21.17
N ASN A 255 18.34 13.63 20.96
CA ASN A 255 18.84 14.77 21.73
C ASN A 255 18.29 16.16 21.31
N GLY A 256 17.48 16.22 20.25
CA GLY A 256 16.87 17.43 19.67
C GLY A 256 17.79 18.29 18.82
N SER A 257 18.92 17.75 18.37
CA SER A 257 19.78 18.39 17.36
C SER A 257 19.33 18.15 15.91
N GLY A 258 18.22 17.43 15.74
CA GLY A 258 17.61 17.13 14.44
C GLY A 258 16.75 18.28 13.91
N TYR A 259 16.00 17.98 12.85
CA TYR A 259 15.12 18.92 12.16
C TYR A 259 13.88 18.19 11.62
N PRO A 260 12.78 18.88 11.28
CA PRO A 260 12.59 20.34 11.22
C PRO A 260 12.16 21.02 12.54
N LYS A 261 11.60 20.29 13.50
CA LYS A 261 10.99 20.84 14.73
C LYS A 261 11.95 20.82 15.92
N GLY A 262 13.00 19.99 15.90
CA GLY A 262 13.96 19.86 17.00
C GLY A 262 13.38 19.11 18.20
N LEU A 263 12.56 18.11 17.93
CA LEU A 263 11.88 17.28 18.93
C LEU A 263 12.89 16.45 19.73
N LYS A 264 12.58 16.15 20.99
CA LYS A 264 13.49 15.47 21.92
C LYS A 264 12.83 14.23 22.53
N GLY A 265 13.60 13.16 22.66
CA GLY A 265 13.14 11.94 23.30
C GLY A 265 11.84 11.42 22.69
N GLU A 266 10.86 11.17 23.56
CA GLU A 266 9.55 10.62 23.21
C GLU A 266 8.61 11.62 22.52
N ASP A 267 8.97 12.91 22.44
CA ASP A 267 8.24 13.87 21.61
C ASP A 267 8.35 13.51 20.12
N ILE A 268 9.38 12.73 19.75
CA ILE A 268 9.50 12.14 18.42
C ILE A 268 8.54 10.94 18.32
N PRO A 269 7.61 10.92 17.35
CA PRO A 269 6.68 9.81 17.17
C PRO A 269 7.40 8.46 17.09
N LEU A 270 6.85 7.44 17.76
CA LEU A 270 7.47 6.11 17.84
C LEU A 270 7.84 5.55 16.47
N LEU A 271 6.92 5.62 15.50
CA LEU A 271 7.17 5.08 14.15
C LEU A 271 8.29 5.84 13.42
N ALA A 272 8.46 7.14 13.67
CA ALA A 272 9.57 7.91 13.12
C ALA A 272 10.92 7.47 13.73
N ARG A 273 10.97 7.18 15.03
CA ARG A 273 12.17 6.65 15.71
C ARG A 273 12.56 5.26 15.21
N ILE A 274 11.57 4.39 15.00
CA ILE A 274 11.77 3.07 14.38
C ILE A 274 12.34 3.23 12.98
N PHE A 275 11.72 4.10 12.17
CA PHE A 275 12.11 4.33 10.79
C PHE A 275 13.54 4.90 10.66
N GLN A 276 13.90 5.88 11.48
CA GLN A 276 15.24 6.49 11.51
C GLN A 276 16.37 5.47 11.63
N LEU A 277 16.20 4.46 12.50
CA LEU A 277 17.18 3.39 12.69
C LEU A 277 17.34 2.51 11.44
N VAL A 278 16.24 2.23 10.76
CA VAL A 278 16.24 1.46 9.52
C VAL A 278 16.88 2.25 8.38
N ASP A 279 16.55 3.54 8.27
CA ASP A 279 17.10 4.42 7.23
C ASP A 279 18.62 4.60 7.36
N VAL A 280 19.11 4.92 8.56
CA VAL A 280 20.57 5.02 8.78
C VAL A 280 21.27 3.70 8.53
N PHE A 281 20.66 2.56 8.91
CA PHE A 281 21.25 1.25 8.66
C PHE A 281 21.33 0.94 7.16
N ASP A 282 20.27 1.21 6.39
CA ASP A 282 20.30 1.03 4.93
C ASP A 282 21.33 1.96 4.27
N ALA A 283 21.43 3.21 4.73
CA ALA A 283 22.41 4.17 4.24
C ALA A 283 23.87 3.76 4.53
N LEU A 284 24.12 3.00 5.61
CA LEU A 284 25.44 2.48 5.96
C LEU A 284 25.77 1.18 5.20
N THR A 285 24.78 0.34 4.93
CA THR A 285 24.95 -1.03 4.39
C THR A 285 24.66 -1.17 2.90
N SER A 286 24.20 -0.11 2.24
CA SER A 286 23.95 -0.11 0.79
C SER A 286 25.08 0.57 0.01
N ASP A 287 25.36 0.06 -1.19
CA ASP A 287 26.26 0.71 -2.14
C ASP A 287 25.64 2.03 -2.65
N ARG A 288 26.45 3.10 -2.66
CA ARG A 288 26.10 4.40 -3.25
C ARG A 288 27.19 4.79 -4.26
N PRO A 289 26.90 5.66 -5.26
CA PRO A 289 27.85 6.04 -6.31
C PRO A 289 29.24 6.49 -5.80
N TYR A 290 29.30 7.01 -4.56
CA TYR A 290 30.51 7.54 -3.93
C TYR A 290 30.96 6.77 -2.67
N LYS A 291 30.27 5.68 -2.28
CA LYS A 291 30.55 4.95 -1.02
C LYS A 291 30.18 3.47 -1.15
N LYS A 292 31.13 2.59 -0.88
CA LYS A 292 30.87 1.15 -0.77
C LYS A 292 30.08 0.82 0.50
N ALA A 293 29.21 -0.18 0.40
CA ALA A 293 28.50 -0.77 1.53
C ALA A 293 29.47 -1.18 2.65
N LEU A 294 29.12 -0.84 3.89
CA LEU A 294 29.81 -1.32 5.08
C LEU A 294 29.28 -2.69 5.51
N SER A 295 30.08 -3.45 6.25
CA SER A 295 29.58 -4.67 6.90
C SER A 295 28.58 -4.32 8.00
N THR A 296 27.69 -5.27 8.29
CA THR A 296 26.69 -5.14 9.37
C THR A 296 27.33 -4.80 10.71
N GLU A 297 28.45 -5.43 11.06
CA GLU A 297 29.18 -5.17 12.31
C GLU A 297 29.67 -3.73 12.35
N LYS A 298 30.19 -3.22 11.22
CA LYS A 298 30.69 -1.85 11.16
C LYS A 298 29.57 -0.83 11.23
N ALA A 299 28.41 -1.12 10.62
CA ALA A 299 27.22 -0.29 10.73
C ALA A 299 26.74 -0.23 12.19
N ILE A 300 26.69 -1.37 12.89
CA ILE A 300 26.33 -1.43 14.32
C ILE A 300 27.26 -0.57 15.17
N GLU A 301 28.59 -0.67 14.97
CA GLU A 301 29.57 0.15 15.68
C GLU A 301 29.30 1.66 15.51
N ILE A 302 29.01 2.10 14.28
CA ILE A 302 28.72 3.51 13.97
C ILE A 302 27.42 3.94 14.66
N MET A 303 26.35 3.14 14.53
CA MET A 303 25.06 3.46 15.15
C MET A 303 25.16 3.53 16.67
N GLN A 304 25.96 2.67 17.31
CA GLN A 304 26.22 2.74 18.76
C GLN A 304 26.97 4.02 19.15
N GLN A 305 27.96 4.43 18.36
CA GLN A 305 28.68 5.70 18.59
C GLN A 305 27.78 6.92 18.43
N GLU A 306 26.89 6.91 17.44
CA GLU A 306 25.89 7.97 17.24
C GLU A 306 24.82 7.99 18.32
N CYS A 307 24.39 6.82 18.80
CA CYS A 307 23.50 6.71 19.95
C CYS A 307 24.14 7.27 21.22
N ALA A 308 25.43 7.06 21.44
CA ALA A 308 26.16 7.65 22.56
C ALA A 308 26.23 9.19 22.48
N LYS A 309 26.12 9.78 21.29
CA LYS A 309 25.96 11.23 21.08
C LYS A 309 24.49 11.70 21.26
N GLY A 310 23.58 10.77 21.53
CA GLY A 310 22.15 11.01 21.68
C GLY A 310 21.41 11.20 20.36
N PHE A 311 21.88 10.61 19.25
CA PHE A 311 21.15 10.74 17.98
C PHE A 311 19.93 9.82 17.91
N TRP A 312 20.06 8.62 18.46
CA TRP A 312 19.08 7.55 18.35
C TRP A 312 18.50 7.16 19.70
N ASP A 313 17.28 6.63 19.69
CA ASP A 313 16.64 6.04 20.86
C ASP A 313 17.45 4.80 21.32
N PRO A 314 17.99 4.79 22.56
CA PRO A 314 18.85 3.69 23.02
C PRO A 314 18.12 2.36 23.15
N GLU A 315 16.84 2.38 23.52
CA GLU A 315 16.05 1.17 23.71
C GLU A 315 15.75 0.53 22.35
N LEU A 316 15.29 1.33 21.40
CA LEU A 316 15.01 0.86 20.04
C LEU A 316 16.27 0.40 19.32
N LEU A 317 17.41 1.09 19.50
CA LEU A 317 18.68 0.63 18.94
C LEU A 317 19.08 -0.74 19.51
N GLY A 318 18.89 -0.96 20.82
CA GLY A 318 19.14 -2.25 21.45
C GLY A 318 18.31 -3.37 20.81
N GLN A 319 17.01 -3.13 20.62
CA GLN A 319 16.10 -4.07 19.95
C GLN A 319 16.49 -4.33 18.49
N PHE A 320 16.88 -3.29 17.75
CA PHE A 320 17.30 -3.43 16.36
C PHE A 320 18.58 -4.25 16.21
N ILE A 321 19.56 -4.03 17.10
CA ILE A 321 20.80 -4.83 17.13
C ILE A 321 20.51 -6.29 17.51
N ALA A 322 19.59 -6.54 18.43
CA ALA A 322 19.17 -7.90 18.76
C ALA A 322 18.58 -8.60 17.52
N LEU A 323 17.66 -7.93 16.82
CA LEU A 323 17.07 -8.45 15.58
C LEU A 323 18.13 -8.73 14.50
N LEU A 324 19.10 -7.82 14.31
CA LEU A 324 20.21 -8.03 13.37
C LEU A 324 21.08 -9.23 13.71
N ARG A 325 21.25 -9.56 15.00
CA ARG A 325 22.10 -10.69 15.42
C ARG A 325 21.36 -12.02 15.40
N GLU A 326 20.08 -12.02 15.73
CA GLU A 326 19.27 -13.23 15.84
C GLU A 326 18.67 -13.65 14.49
N SER A 327 18.37 -12.69 13.61
CA SER A 327 17.58 -12.94 12.40
C SER A 327 17.86 -11.93 11.29
N ALA A 328 19.14 -11.67 10.96
CA ALA A 328 19.54 -10.77 9.88
C ALA A 328 18.84 -11.08 8.53
N GLU A 329 18.67 -12.36 8.22
CA GLU A 329 18.07 -12.86 6.97
C GLU A 329 16.64 -12.33 6.77
N VAL A 330 15.91 -12.10 7.86
CA VAL A 330 14.53 -11.60 7.83
C VAL A 330 14.47 -10.15 7.34
N LEU A 331 15.55 -9.38 7.53
CA LEU A 331 15.68 -8.00 7.08
C LEU A 331 16.15 -7.89 5.62
N GLU A 332 16.53 -9.00 4.99
CA GLU A 332 16.83 -9.04 3.57
C GLU A 332 15.55 -9.11 2.75
N LEU A 333 15.52 -8.37 1.63
CA LEU A 333 14.40 -8.43 0.71
C LEU A 333 14.34 -9.85 0.10
N PRO A 334 13.19 -10.55 0.14
CA PRO A 334 13.06 -11.85 -0.48
C PRO A 334 13.36 -11.78 -1.98
N ARG A 335 14.07 -12.78 -2.53
CA ARG A 335 14.35 -12.86 -3.98
C ARG A 335 13.09 -12.94 -4.84
N SER A 336 11.97 -13.36 -4.26
CA SER A 336 10.66 -13.44 -4.90
C SER A 336 9.87 -12.14 -4.83
N PHE A 337 10.42 -11.09 -4.20
CA PHE A 337 9.75 -9.80 -4.09
C PHE A 337 9.77 -9.12 -5.47
N ALA A 338 8.65 -9.23 -6.19
CA ALA A 338 8.31 -8.23 -7.19
C ALA A 338 7.91 -6.97 -6.41
N GLY A 339 8.63 -5.86 -6.61
CA GLY A 339 8.21 -4.58 -6.07
C GLY A 339 6.74 -4.30 -6.40
N ASP A 340 6.14 -3.32 -5.73
CA ASP A 340 4.77 -2.89 -6.04
C ASP A 340 4.62 -2.68 -7.56
N LYS A 341 3.41 -2.78 -8.13
CA LYS A 341 3.17 -2.67 -9.58
C LYS A 341 3.85 -1.44 -10.20
N SER A 342 4.07 -0.38 -9.40
CA SER A 342 4.83 0.82 -9.77
C SER A 342 6.33 0.61 -10.04
N SER A 343 6.98 -0.41 -9.49
CA SER A 343 8.39 -0.75 -9.76
C SER A 343 8.61 -1.10 -11.23
N THR A 344 7.66 -1.84 -11.83
CA THR A 344 7.67 -2.20 -13.25
C THR A 344 7.53 -0.99 -14.19
N ILE A 345 7.05 0.15 -13.70
CA ILE A 345 6.91 1.38 -14.49
C ILE A 345 8.30 1.93 -14.86
N PHE A 346 9.29 1.85 -13.96
CA PHE A 346 10.64 2.35 -14.26
C PHE A 346 11.36 1.47 -15.28
N ASP A 347 11.26 0.16 -15.14
CA ASP A 347 11.78 -0.78 -16.14
C ASP A 347 11.09 -0.59 -17.49
N SER A 348 9.78 -0.34 -17.48
CA SER A 348 9.00 -0.02 -18.68
C SER A 348 9.44 1.30 -19.33
N ILE A 349 9.69 2.36 -18.54
CA ILE A 349 10.16 3.67 -19.03
C ILE A 349 11.60 3.57 -19.56
N ALA A 350 12.48 2.88 -18.85
CA ALA A 350 13.85 2.63 -19.32
C ALA A 350 13.85 1.83 -20.63
N GLY A 351 12.90 0.89 -20.79
CA GLY A 351 12.65 0.16 -22.02
C GLY A 351 12.22 1.00 -23.23
N LEU A 352 11.77 2.25 -23.03
CA LEU A 352 11.44 3.19 -24.12
C LEU A 352 12.69 3.84 -24.75
N GLY A 353 13.90 3.47 -24.31
CA GLY A 353 15.15 4.05 -24.80
C GLY A 353 15.43 5.46 -24.25
N VAL A 354 14.65 5.89 -23.24
CA VAL A 354 14.97 7.07 -22.44
C VAL A 354 16.03 6.64 -21.43
N ASP A 355 17.29 6.90 -21.76
CA ASP A 355 18.40 6.60 -20.87
C ASP A 355 18.22 7.41 -19.58
N ALA A 356 17.96 6.73 -18.45
CA ALA A 356 17.85 7.37 -17.14
C ALA A 356 19.12 8.19 -16.80
N LYS A 357 20.27 7.90 -17.44
CA LYS A 357 21.50 8.69 -17.33
C LYS A 357 21.44 10.05 -18.03
N HIS A 358 20.49 10.27 -18.95
CA HIS A 358 20.32 11.51 -19.70
C HIS A 358 19.36 12.53 -19.03
N TRP A 359 18.80 12.19 -17.87
CA TRP A 359 18.04 13.15 -17.04
C TRP A 359 18.96 14.16 -16.35
N ILE A 360 20.27 13.97 -16.49
CA ILE A 360 21.34 14.85 -16.03
C ILE A 360 21.93 15.51 -17.27
N LYS A 361 21.52 16.75 -17.52
CA LYS A 361 22.36 17.74 -18.17
C LYS A 361 22.16 19.11 -17.58
#